data_AF-A0A2G9XP06-F1
#
_entry.id   AF-A0A2G9XP06-F1
#
_cell.length_a   1.000
_cell.length_b   1.000
_cell.length_c   1.000
_cell.angle_alpha   90.00
_cell.angle_beta   90.00
_cell.angle_gamma   90.00
#
_symmetry.space_group_name_H-M   'P 1'
#
loop_
_entity.id
_entity.type
_entity.pdbx_description
1 polymer ?
#
loop_
_entity_poly.entity_id
_entity_poly.type
_entity_poly.pdbx_seq_one_letter_code
_entity_poly.pdbx_strand_id
1 'polypeptide(L)'
;MGSNQKQTQMEQKASFERRLKERLSFLSEKGIESPKIAKDTIVKNLRANIKAINARLKTIARYEEKTEELAKTKAAKAVTPQKDTEDSKKKKPKEAPVEGKEKKKKKE
;
A
#
# COMPACT_ATOMS: atom_id res chain seq x y z
N MET A 1 4.44 -1.34 2.22
CA MET A 1 4.85 -0.48 1.11
C MET A 1 6.24 -0.90 0.69
N GLY A 2 6.39 -1.57 -0.46
CA GLY A 2 7.72 -1.86 -0.97
C GLY A 2 8.30 -0.58 -1.55
N SER A 3 9.50 -0.18 -1.12
CA SER A 3 10.23 1.01 -1.63
C SER A 3 10.18 1.12 -3.17
N ASN A 4 10.23 -0.02 -3.85
CA ASN A 4 10.30 -0.09 -5.31
C ASN A 4 8.94 0.06 -6.01
N GLN A 5 7.82 -0.15 -5.31
CA GLN A 5 6.50 -0.20 -5.94
C GLN A 5 6.10 1.15 -6.54
N LYS A 6 6.39 2.26 -5.84
CA LYS A 6 6.12 3.62 -6.33
C LYS A 6 6.94 3.93 -7.58
N GLN A 7 8.22 3.56 -7.57
CA GLN A 7 9.13 3.77 -8.70
C GLN A 7 8.67 2.97 -9.93
N THR A 8 8.34 1.68 -9.77
CA THR A 8 7.82 0.85 -10.88
C THR A 8 6.55 1.45 -11.49
N GLN A 9 5.62 1.96 -10.67
CA GLN A 9 4.40 2.60 -11.18
C GLN A 9 4.73 3.89 -11.97
N MET A 10 5.71 4.67 -11.52
CA MET A 10 6.17 5.88 -12.24
C MET A 10 6.79 5.55 -13.60
N GLU A 11 7.63 4.51 -13.65
CA GLU A 11 8.25 4.03 -14.90
C GLU A 11 7.19 3.49 -15.88
N GLN A 12 6.24 2.70 -15.38
CA GLN A 12 5.10 2.21 -16.18
C GLN A 12 4.29 3.38 -16.75
N LYS A 13 3.97 4.38 -15.93
CA LYS A 13 3.27 5.59 -16.38
C LYS A 13 4.02 6.28 -17.52
N ALA A 14 5.32 6.53 -17.35
CA ALA A 14 6.15 7.16 -18.37
C ALA A 14 6.15 6.36 -19.69
N SER A 15 6.20 5.02 -19.61
CA SER A 15 6.14 4.17 -20.80
C SER A 15 4.80 4.28 -21.54
N PHE A 16 3.68 4.31 -20.81
CA PHE A 16 2.35 4.47 -21.40
C PHE A 16 2.13 5.86 -22.00
N GLU A 17 2.67 6.90 -21.36
CA GLU A 17 2.62 8.27 -21.88
C GLU A 17 3.42 8.41 -23.19
N ARG A 18 4.60 7.79 -23.28
CA ARG A 18 5.39 7.74 -24.52
C ARG A 18 4.62 7.06 -25.65
N ARG A 19 4.10 5.85 -25.40
CA ARG A 19 3.28 5.10 -26.36
C ARG A 19 2.02 5.87 -26.79
N LEU A 20 1.41 6.61 -25.87
CA LEU A 20 0.24 7.44 -26.17
C LEU A 20 0.63 8.60 -27.10
N LYS A 21 1.76 9.27 -26.86
CA LYS A 21 2.25 10.33 -27.74
C LYS A 21 2.58 9.80 -29.14
N GLU A 22 3.30 8.68 -29.23
CA GLU A 22 3.62 8.00 -30.50
C GLU A 22 2.36 7.60 -31.27
N ARG A 23 1.33 7.09 -30.57
CA ARG A 23 0.07 6.75 -31.23
C ARG A 23 -0.67 7.98 -31.72
N LEU A 24 -0.66 9.07 -30.96
CA LEU A 24 -1.30 10.32 -31.35
C LEU A 24 -0.59 10.96 -32.56
N SER A 25 0.75 10.98 -32.59
CA SER A 25 1.50 11.50 -33.73
C SER A 25 1.20 10.69 -35.00
N PHE A 26 1.22 9.36 -34.90
CA PHE A 26 0.87 8.47 -36.01
C PHE A 26 -0.55 8.70 -36.55
N LEU A 27 -1.53 8.94 -35.66
CA LEU A 27 -2.90 9.22 -36.07
C LEU A 27 -3.03 10.61 -36.72
N SER A 28 -2.28 11.60 -36.23
CA SER A 28 -2.25 12.93 -36.84
C SER A 28 -1.58 12.93 -38.23
N GLU A 29 -0.51 12.16 -38.41
CA GLU A 29 0.15 11.99 -39.71
C GLU A 29 -0.78 11.33 -40.74
N LYS A 30 -1.67 10.44 -40.28
CA LYS A 30 -2.71 9.84 -41.11
C LYS A 30 -3.91 10.75 -41.39
N GLY A 31 -3.91 11.98 -40.87
CA GLY A 31 -5.02 12.93 -41.05
C GLY A 31 -6.31 12.49 -40.34
N ILE A 32 -6.21 11.65 -39.30
CA ILE A 32 -7.39 11.19 -38.56
C ILE A 32 -7.83 12.30 -37.61
N GLU A 33 -9.08 12.72 -37.73
CA GLU A 33 -9.66 13.78 -36.90
C GLU A 33 -9.82 13.37 -35.43
N SER A 34 -9.70 14.34 -34.52
CA SER A 34 -9.89 14.21 -33.07
C SER A 34 -11.05 13.30 -32.61
N PRO A 35 -12.29 13.41 -33.14
CA PRO A 35 -13.41 12.54 -32.72
C PRO A 35 -13.18 11.05 -33.04
N LYS A 36 -12.43 10.75 -34.12
CA LYS A 36 -12.06 9.37 -34.48
C LYS A 36 -10.89 8.88 -33.63
N ILE A 37 -9.92 9.74 -33.32
CA ILE A 37 -8.84 9.44 -32.35
C ILE A 37 -9.42 9.08 -30.98
N ALA A 38 -10.43 9.80 -30.51
CA ALA A 38 -11.08 9.51 -29.24
C ALA A 38 -11.78 8.15 -29.22
N LYS A 39 -12.16 7.61 -30.39
CA LYS A 39 -12.78 6.30 -30.55
C LYS A 39 -11.76 5.16 -30.66
N ASP A 40 -10.51 5.44 -31.02
CA ASP A 40 -9.42 4.47 -31.14
C ASP A 40 -9.23 3.68 -29.83
N THR A 41 -9.29 2.36 -29.93
CA THR A 41 -9.23 1.44 -28.79
C THR A 41 -7.87 1.46 -28.09
N ILE A 42 -6.78 1.64 -28.84
CA ILE A 42 -5.42 1.70 -28.30
C ILE A 42 -5.27 2.99 -27.48
N VAL A 43 -5.71 4.13 -28.02
CA VAL A 43 -5.67 5.42 -27.30
C VAL A 43 -6.51 5.34 -26.02
N LYS A 44 -7.71 4.75 -26.08
CA LYS A 44 -8.56 4.54 -24.88
C LYS A 44 -7.87 3.68 -23.83
N ASN A 45 -7.29 2.55 -24.23
CA ASN A 45 -6.61 1.64 -23.33
C ASN A 45 -5.37 2.29 -22.68
N LEU A 46 -4.58 3.03 -23.45
CA LEU A 46 -3.43 3.77 -22.92
C LEU A 46 -3.84 4.83 -21.91
N ARG A 47 -4.90 5.61 -22.20
CA ARG A 47 -5.47 6.58 -21.24
C ARG A 47 -6.00 5.91 -19.98
N ALA A 48 -6.68 4.77 -20.12
CA ALA A 48 -7.20 4.01 -18.99
C ALA A 48 -6.07 3.51 -18.08
N ASN A 49 -4.99 2.95 -18.66
CA ASN A 49 -3.82 2.51 -17.90
C ASN A 49 -3.15 3.66 -17.14
N ILE A 50 -2.96 4.82 -17.78
CA ILE A 50 -2.42 6.01 -17.11
C ILE A 50 -3.31 6.43 -15.93
N LYS A 51 -4.64 6.45 -16.11
CA LYS A 51 -5.58 6.75 -15.02
C LYS A 51 -5.49 5.75 -13.87
N ALA A 52 -5.41 4.45 -14.17
CA ALA A 52 -5.29 3.39 -13.18
C ALA A 52 -3.99 3.54 -12.35
N ILE A 53 -2.87 3.83 -13.01
CA ILE A 53 -1.59 4.06 -12.33
C ILE A 53 -1.65 5.32 -11.46
N ASN A 54 -2.23 6.42 -11.95
CA ASN A 54 -2.41 7.62 -11.14
C ASN A 54 -3.27 7.37 -9.89
N ALA A 55 -4.33 6.57 -10.01
CA ALA A 55 -5.14 6.17 -8.86
C ALA A 55 -4.33 5.36 -7.84
N ARG A 56 -3.48 4.43 -8.29
CA ARG A 56 -2.57 3.67 -7.42
C ARG A 56 -1.56 4.57 -6.72
N LEU A 57 -0.94 5.51 -7.44
CA LEU A 57 -0.01 6.48 -6.87
C LEU A 57 -0.68 7.37 -5.81
N LYS A 58 -1.92 7.81 -6.05
CA LYS A 58 -2.70 8.58 -5.06
C LYS A 58 -2.98 7.77 -3.79
N THR A 59 -3.30 6.50 -3.94
CA THR A 59 -3.51 5.59 -2.81
C THR A 59 -2.21 5.37 -2.03
N ILE A 60 -1.08 5.22 -2.73
CA ILE A 60 0.24 5.13 -2.10
C ILE A 60 0.53 6.39 -1.27
N ALA A 61 0.33 7.58 -1.84
CA ALA A 61 0.53 8.85 -1.13
C ALA A 61 -0.34 8.94 0.15
N ARG A 62 -1.62 8.57 0.08
CA ARG A 62 -2.52 8.55 1.26
C ARG A 62 -2.05 7.61 2.37
N TYR A 63 -1.44 6.49 2.01
CA TYR A 63 -0.88 5.58 2.99
C TYR A 63 0.43 6.12 3.58
N GLU A 64 1.26 6.77 2.78
CA GLU A 64 2.47 7.47 3.25
C GLU A 64 2.09 8.55 4.29
N GLU A 65 1.10 9.41 3.99
CA GLU A 65 0.57 10.41 4.92
C GLU A 65 0.09 9.79 6.25
N LYS A 66 -0.72 8.72 6.18
CA LYS A 66 -1.18 8.01 7.39
C LYS A 66 -0.03 7.40 8.19
N THR A 67 0.99 6.88 7.52
CA THR A 67 2.15 6.33 8.22
C THR A 67 2.97 7.42 8.90
N GLU A 68 3.09 8.60 8.30
CA GLU A 68 3.74 9.75 8.92
C GLU A 68 2.96 10.27 10.13
N GLU A 69 1.63 10.37 10.04
CA GLU A 69 0.77 10.71 11.18
C GLU A 69 0.91 9.71 12.33
N LEU A 70 0.89 8.41 12.03
CA LEU A 70 1.12 7.37 13.02
C LEU A 70 2.54 7.42 13.60
N ALA A 71 3.56 7.77 12.81
CA ALA A 71 4.91 7.95 13.31
C ALA A 71 5.03 9.15 14.27
N LYS A 72 4.40 10.28 13.93
CA LYS A 72 4.35 11.48 14.80
C LYS A 72 3.65 11.20 16.12
N THR A 73 2.50 10.52 16.09
CA THR A 73 1.77 10.15 17.31
C THR A 73 2.53 9.14 18.17
N LYS A 74 3.23 8.17 17.56
CA LYS A 74 4.11 7.27 18.29
C LYS A 74 5.32 7.99 18.90
N ALA A 75 5.93 8.91 18.16
CA ALA A 75 7.04 9.72 18.67
C ALA A 75 6.60 10.61 19.85
N ALA A 76 5.44 11.25 19.77
CA ALA A 76 4.88 12.03 20.88
C ALA A 76 4.59 11.17 22.12
N LYS A 77 4.10 9.94 21.94
CA LYS A 77 3.89 8.97 23.03
C LYS A 77 5.19 8.40 23.59
N ALA A 78 6.25 8.28 22.79
CA ALA A 78 7.56 7.82 23.24
C ALA A 78 8.32 8.89 24.04
N VAL A 79 8.01 10.18 23.84
CA VAL A 79 8.56 11.31 24.59
C VAL A 79 7.85 11.54 25.93
N THR A 80 6.71 10.89 26.18
CA THR A 80 6.09 10.79 27.50
C THR A 80 6.56 9.50 28.18
N PRO A 81 7.69 9.51 28.92
CA PRO A 81 8.10 8.33 29.68
C PRO A 81 6.96 7.99 30.65
N GLN A 82 6.54 6.73 30.63
CA GLN A 82 5.66 6.14 31.63
C GLN A 82 6.28 6.41 33.02
N LYS A 83 5.76 7.44 33.70
CA LYS A 83 6.13 7.75 35.09
C LYS A 83 5.26 7.02 36.11
N ASP A 84 4.43 6.07 35.69
CA ASP A 84 3.43 5.43 36.57
C ASP A 84 3.41 3.90 36.48
N THR A 85 4.57 3.24 36.49
CA THR A 85 4.63 1.79 36.77
C THR A 85 5.75 1.45 37.76
N GLU A 86 5.84 2.18 38.87
CA GLU A 86 6.75 1.84 39.98
C GLU A 86 6.04 1.17 41.18
N ASP A 87 4.70 1.03 41.18
CA ASP A 87 3.96 0.59 42.38
C ASP A 87 3.16 -0.72 42.26
N SER A 88 3.72 -1.74 41.59
CA SER A 88 3.11 -3.09 41.59
C SER A 88 4.11 -4.21 41.86
N LYS A 89 5.08 -3.94 42.74
CA LYS A 89 5.78 -4.96 43.51
C LYS A 89 5.03 -5.17 44.83
N LYS A 90 4.05 -6.08 44.88
CA LYS A 90 3.60 -6.69 46.15
C LYS A 90 2.89 -8.02 45.95
N LYS A 91 3.53 -9.06 46.54
CA LYS A 91 2.98 -10.32 47.07
C LYS A 91 2.85 -11.53 46.12
N LYS A 92 3.94 -12.32 46.18
CA LYS A 92 4.10 -13.79 46.29
C LYS A 92 2.84 -14.70 46.47
N PRO A 93 2.99 -16.02 46.17
CA PRO A 93 2.00 -16.93 45.58
C PRO A 93 1.17 -17.72 46.60
N LYS A 94 -0.01 -18.23 46.18
CA LYS A 94 -0.80 -19.24 46.91
C LYS A 94 -1.41 -20.28 45.94
N GLU A 95 -0.94 -21.52 46.11
CA GLU A 95 -1.64 -22.83 46.12
C GLU A 95 -2.81 -23.15 45.16
N ALA A 96 -2.55 -24.17 44.30
CA ALA A 96 -3.34 -25.40 44.02
C ALA A 96 -4.78 -25.30 43.43
N PRO A 97 -5.33 -26.31 42.68
CA PRO A 97 -5.04 -27.76 42.81
C PRO A 97 -4.95 -28.62 41.52
N VAL A 98 -4.47 -29.84 41.78
CA VAL A 98 -4.54 -31.11 41.04
C VAL A 98 -5.87 -31.32 40.30
N GLU A 99 -5.83 -31.73 39.02
CA GLU A 99 -6.67 -32.83 38.47
C GLU A 99 -6.33 -33.17 37.01
N GLY A 100 -6.43 -34.46 36.70
CA GLY A 100 -5.79 -35.11 35.57
C GLY A 100 -6.40 -34.83 34.19
N LYS A 101 -5.58 -35.05 33.17
CA LYS A 101 -6.01 -35.47 31.83
C LYS A 101 -4.86 -36.17 31.13
N GLU A 102 -4.81 -37.47 31.37
CA GLU A 102 -4.03 -38.45 30.62
C GLU A 102 -4.33 -38.32 29.11
N LYS A 103 -3.36 -37.81 28.35
CA LYS A 103 -3.41 -37.92 26.88
C LYS A 103 -2.90 -39.31 26.50
N LYS A 104 -3.86 -40.19 26.22
CA LYS A 104 -3.68 -41.48 25.54
C LYS A 104 -2.77 -41.32 24.32
N LYS A 105 -1.68 -42.09 24.29
CA LYS A 105 -0.83 -42.33 23.12
C LYS A 105 -1.67 -43.00 22.01
N LYS A 106 -1.66 -42.44 20.80
CA LYS A 106 -2.11 -43.12 19.58
C LYS A 106 -1.07 -44.18 19.18
N LYS A 107 -1.52 -45.43 19.03
CA LYS A 107 -0.93 -46.43 18.13
C LYS A 107 -1.64 -46.27 16.80
N GLU A 108 -0.89 -45.91 15.76
CA GLU A 108 -0.80 -46.60 14.46
C GLU A 108 0.29 -45.91 13.63
#